data_AF-A0A226M7S2-F1
#
_entry.id   AF-A0A226M7S2-F1
#
_cell.length_a   1.000
_cell.length_b   1.000
_cell.length_c   1.000
_cell.angle_alpha   90.00
_cell.angle_beta   90.00
_cell.angle_gamma   90.00
#
_symmetry.space_group_name_H-M   'P 1'
#
loop_
_entity.id
_entity.type
_entity.pdbx_description
1 polymer ?
#
loop_
_entity_poly.entity_id
_entity_poly.type
_entity_poly.pdbx_seq_one_letter_code
_entity_poly.pdbx_strand_id
1 'polypeptide(L)'
;ITCPANSHYESCASACPATCVDPMAPYNCRLPCVEGCVCDSGYLLYNSQCVPSQQCGCWHNGQHYPVGSEFWMDNTCLSKCTCPTQGGKVQCSGASCPAGQFCGVQNGKPECLEHTYGICHVHGDPHYVTFDKVTHNFMGNCTYTLAKVCSNTSLPYFNVEAKNEHRGNPRVSYVREVMVDVYGERITILKQERSRVLVNGVYQTLPVSAAGGAVTVSSSGRYVVVETDFGLQVSYDADHSVEVKVPTSYSNLTCGMCGNFNNRGEDDYMMPNGQQAAGTNELGESWEVPGSDDDPTCGVPPPPEPCPAKDEKLYESVQFCGMLKARPGFFENCHAVINPQSYFETCSYDLCAMSGSQEVLCGALEAYADACQAAGVTLLPWRNATFCRECPTLDCRREMGLFPCPVPLAASMVFPFAEIVPFPVSFAHASFPFPL
;
A
#
# COMPACT_ATOMS: atom_id res chain seq x y z
N ILE A 1 -32.25 56.41 -7.37
CA ILE A 1 -31.91 55.22 -8.18
C ILE A 1 -33.21 54.58 -8.65
N THR A 2 -33.36 54.25 -9.93
CA THR A 2 -34.53 53.50 -10.43
C THR A 2 -34.11 52.03 -10.53
N CYS A 3 -34.79 51.15 -9.80
CA CYS A 3 -34.46 49.72 -9.78
C CYS A 3 -35.19 48.92 -10.86
N PRO A 4 -34.57 47.85 -11.39
CA PRO A 4 -35.20 46.95 -12.36
C PRO A 4 -36.41 46.21 -11.76
N ALA A 5 -37.20 45.55 -12.61
CA ALA A 5 -38.36 44.79 -12.16
C ALA A 5 -38.00 43.71 -11.13
N ASN A 6 -38.88 43.52 -10.14
CA ASN A 6 -38.70 42.60 -9.02
C ASN A 6 -37.49 42.92 -8.12
N SER A 7 -37.15 44.20 -8.01
CA SER A 7 -36.18 44.71 -7.04
C SER A 7 -36.61 46.08 -6.50
N HIS A 8 -36.08 46.42 -5.34
CA HIS A 8 -36.30 47.71 -4.70
C HIS A 8 -34.97 48.36 -4.31
N TYR A 9 -35.02 49.67 -4.10
CA TYR A 9 -33.86 50.46 -3.70
C TYR A 9 -33.62 50.36 -2.19
N GLU A 10 -32.38 50.16 -1.80
CA GLU A 10 -31.92 50.26 -0.41
C GLU A 10 -30.67 51.15 -0.31
N SER A 11 -30.63 52.02 0.70
CA SER A 11 -29.47 52.89 0.97
C SER A 11 -28.28 52.16 1.61
N CYS A 12 -28.49 50.92 2.08
CA CYS A 12 -27.49 50.09 2.76
C CYS A 12 -27.79 48.61 2.47
N ALA A 13 -27.68 48.23 1.21
CA ALA A 13 -27.80 46.85 0.76
C ALA A 13 -26.53 46.04 1.05
N SER A 14 -26.66 44.72 1.19
CA SER A 14 -25.47 43.86 1.25
C SER A 14 -24.60 44.03 -0.01
N ALA A 15 -23.30 44.20 0.17
CA ALA A 15 -22.34 44.22 -0.95
C ALA A 15 -22.20 42.86 -1.65
N CYS A 16 -22.73 41.79 -1.05
CA CYS A 16 -22.82 40.47 -1.63
C CYS A 16 -24.32 40.15 -1.86
N PRO A 17 -24.90 40.50 -3.02
CA PRO A 17 -26.32 40.25 -3.28
C PRO A 17 -26.61 38.74 -3.35
N ALA A 18 -27.85 38.35 -3.02
CA ALA A 18 -28.30 36.97 -3.23
C ALA A 18 -28.40 36.70 -4.74
N THR A 19 -27.69 35.68 -5.21
CA THR A 19 -27.65 35.31 -6.64
C THR A 19 -28.19 33.90 -6.84
N CYS A 20 -28.47 33.53 -8.10
CA CYS A 20 -28.78 32.14 -8.42
C CYS A 20 -27.65 31.14 -8.08
N VAL A 21 -26.40 31.62 -7.97
CA VAL A 21 -25.22 30.78 -7.66
C VAL A 21 -25.04 30.62 -6.16
N ASP A 22 -25.21 31.71 -5.42
CA ASP A 22 -25.14 31.73 -3.96
C ASP A 22 -26.31 32.56 -3.39
N PRO A 23 -27.43 31.90 -3.05
CA PRO A 23 -28.58 32.57 -2.44
C PRO A 23 -28.29 33.08 -1.02
N MET A 24 -27.27 32.54 -0.34
CA MET A 24 -26.95 32.85 1.06
C MET A 24 -25.81 33.86 1.20
N ALA A 25 -25.24 34.33 0.09
CA ALA A 25 -24.17 35.33 0.05
C ALA A 25 -24.40 36.55 0.97
N PRO A 26 -25.63 37.10 1.08
CA PRO A 26 -25.86 38.25 1.96
C PRO A 26 -25.59 37.97 3.45
N TYR A 27 -25.85 36.75 3.92
CA TYR A 27 -25.70 36.39 5.33
C TYR A 27 -24.24 36.18 5.75
N ASN A 28 -23.38 35.78 4.80
CA ASN A 28 -21.97 35.51 5.03
C ASN A 28 -21.04 36.67 4.61
N CYS A 29 -21.62 37.77 4.11
CA CYS A 29 -20.87 38.92 3.61
C CYS A 29 -20.28 39.74 4.77
N ARG A 30 -18.96 39.97 4.72
CA ARG A 30 -18.24 40.81 5.71
C ARG A 30 -17.90 42.21 5.20
N LEU A 31 -18.32 42.53 3.98
CA LEU A 31 -18.06 43.83 3.38
C LEU A 31 -19.08 44.88 3.88
N PRO A 32 -18.68 46.16 3.97
CA PRO A 32 -19.61 47.24 4.29
C PRO A 32 -20.78 47.26 3.31
N CYS A 33 -21.98 47.62 3.80
CA CYS A 33 -23.13 47.76 2.92
C CYS A 33 -22.91 48.88 1.88
N VAL A 34 -23.58 48.74 0.75
CA VAL A 34 -23.51 49.68 -0.37
C VAL A 34 -24.92 50.14 -0.73
N GLU A 35 -25.04 51.39 -1.19
CA GLU A 35 -26.29 51.89 -1.76
C GLU A 35 -26.56 51.17 -3.10
N GLY A 36 -27.75 50.59 -3.28
CA GLY A 36 -28.04 49.79 -4.48
C GLY A 36 -29.46 49.24 -4.56
N CYS A 37 -29.71 48.43 -5.59
CA CYS A 37 -30.97 47.71 -5.77
C CYS A 37 -30.85 46.27 -5.28
N VAL A 38 -31.86 45.79 -4.55
CA VAL A 38 -31.93 44.45 -3.97
C VAL A 38 -33.12 43.70 -4.56
N CYS A 39 -32.91 42.45 -4.98
CA CYS A 39 -34.02 41.62 -5.47
C CYS A 39 -35.06 41.39 -4.38
N ASP A 40 -36.33 41.41 -4.77
CA ASP A 40 -37.44 41.19 -3.84
C ASP A 40 -37.47 39.74 -3.34
N SER A 41 -38.18 39.51 -2.22
CA SER A 41 -38.31 38.16 -1.65
C SER A 41 -38.87 37.16 -2.67
N GLY A 42 -38.21 36.01 -2.82
CA GLY A 42 -38.54 35.01 -3.84
C GLY A 42 -37.84 35.21 -5.18
N TYR A 43 -37.04 36.28 -5.34
CA TYR A 43 -36.24 36.55 -6.53
C TYR A 43 -34.74 36.54 -6.20
N LEU A 44 -33.94 36.14 -7.18
CA LEU A 44 -32.48 36.08 -7.08
C LEU A 44 -31.85 36.80 -8.27
N LEU A 45 -30.69 37.41 -8.03
CA LEU A 45 -29.97 38.13 -9.05
C LEU A 45 -29.32 37.16 -10.05
N TYR A 46 -29.66 37.32 -11.33
CA TYR A 46 -29.09 36.59 -12.46
C TYR A 46 -28.94 37.52 -13.66
N ASN A 47 -27.72 37.66 -14.20
CA ASN A 47 -27.42 38.55 -15.34
C ASN A 47 -28.06 39.95 -15.21
N SER A 48 -27.86 40.58 -14.04
CA SER A 48 -28.39 41.92 -13.72
C SER A 48 -29.91 42.06 -13.68
N GLN A 49 -30.65 40.95 -13.65
CA GLN A 49 -32.10 40.91 -13.47
C GLN A 49 -32.49 40.05 -12.27
N CYS A 50 -33.58 40.40 -11.62
CA CYS A 50 -34.15 39.61 -10.54
C CYS A 50 -35.14 38.61 -11.13
N VAL A 51 -34.74 37.34 -11.16
CA VAL A 51 -35.55 36.23 -11.68
C VAL A 51 -36.16 35.44 -10.51
N PRO A 52 -37.34 34.82 -10.67
CA PRO A 52 -37.90 33.95 -9.64
C PRO A 52 -36.90 32.87 -9.24
N SER A 53 -36.75 32.58 -7.94
CA SER A 53 -35.74 31.63 -7.44
C SER A 53 -35.89 30.21 -8.01
N GLN A 54 -37.11 29.82 -8.41
CA GLN A 54 -37.41 28.56 -9.09
C GLN A 54 -36.80 28.50 -10.50
N GLN A 55 -36.47 29.65 -11.08
CA GLN A 55 -35.81 29.80 -12.37
C GLN A 55 -34.30 30.04 -12.18
N CYS A 56 -33.66 29.58 -11.11
CA CYS A 56 -32.19 29.69 -10.96
C CYS A 56 -31.43 28.40 -11.30
N GLY A 57 -32.15 27.31 -11.48
CA GLY A 57 -31.60 25.97 -11.59
C GLY A 57 -32.68 24.92 -11.49
N CYS A 58 -32.32 23.76 -10.98
CA CYS A 58 -33.22 22.64 -10.76
C CYS A 58 -33.45 22.47 -9.27
N TRP A 59 -34.69 22.16 -8.88
CA TRP A 59 -35.04 21.82 -7.52
C TRP A 59 -35.36 20.33 -7.43
N HIS A 60 -34.74 19.63 -6.49
CA HIS A 60 -35.00 18.22 -6.23
C HIS A 60 -34.81 17.93 -4.74
N ASN A 61 -35.80 17.28 -4.12
CA ASN A 61 -35.83 16.94 -2.68
C ASN A 61 -35.48 18.11 -1.73
N GLY A 62 -35.92 19.32 -2.06
CA GLY A 62 -35.66 20.52 -1.25
C GLY A 62 -34.26 21.12 -1.42
N GLN A 63 -33.42 20.55 -2.28
CA GLN A 63 -32.10 21.07 -2.63
C GLN A 63 -32.10 21.74 -4.01
N HIS A 64 -31.36 22.83 -4.13
CA HIS A 64 -31.16 23.59 -5.37
C HIS A 64 -29.86 23.19 -6.07
N TYR A 65 -29.91 23.03 -7.39
CA TYR A 65 -28.77 22.68 -8.24
C TYR A 65 -28.62 23.69 -9.38
N PRO A 66 -27.45 24.35 -9.54
CA PRO A 66 -27.21 25.32 -10.61
C PRO A 66 -27.36 24.70 -12.00
N VAL A 67 -27.79 25.49 -12.99
CA VAL A 67 -27.83 25.06 -14.40
C VAL A 67 -26.43 24.66 -14.85
N GLY A 68 -26.32 23.51 -15.53
CA GLY A 68 -25.05 22.93 -15.98
C GLY A 68 -24.28 22.15 -14.92
N SER A 69 -24.75 22.12 -13.67
CA SER A 69 -24.10 21.30 -12.63
C SER A 69 -24.27 19.81 -12.89
N GLU A 70 -23.22 19.05 -12.57
CA GLU A 70 -23.24 17.60 -12.46
C GLU A 70 -22.98 17.19 -11.00
N PHE A 71 -23.69 16.19 -10.50
CA PHE A 71 -23.56 15.73 -9.11
C PHE A 71 -24.04 14.29 -8.95
N TRP A 72 -23.59 13.62 -7.90
CA TRP A 72 -24.12 12.33 -7.50
C TRP A 72 -25.38 12.50 -6.63
N MET A 73 -26.38 11.66 -6.88
CA MET A 73 -27.69 11.75 -6.21
C MET A 73 -27.61 11.33 -4.73
N ASP A 74 -26.70 10.41 -4.42
CA ASP A 74 -26.51 9.81 -3.10
C ASP A 74 -25.03 9.46 -2.88
N ASN A 75 -24.72 8.96 -1.69
CA ASN A 75 -23.36 8.56 -1.28
C ASN A 75 -22.93 7.20 -1.85
N THR A 76 -23.67 6.63 -2.81
CA THR A 76 -23.30 5.36 -3.46
C THR A 76 -22.65 5.58 -4.83
N CYS A 77 -22.76 6.79 -5.38
CA CYS A 77 -22.30 7.12 -6.72
C CYS A 77 -22.84 6.16 -7.80
N LEU A 78 -24.08 5.67 -7.63
CA LEU A 78 -24.76 4.81 -8.61
C LEU A 78 -25.63 5.60 -9.60
N SER A 79 -25.95 6.85 -9.26
CA SER A 79 -26.79 7.73 -10.07
C SER A 79 -26.16 9.11 -10.19
N LYS A 80 -25.69 9.44 -11.40
CA LYS A 80 -25.14 10.76 -11.74
C LYS A 80 -26.22 11.62 -12.38
N CYS A 81 -26.36 12.84 -11.90
CA CYS A 81 -27.43 13.75 -12.24
C CYS A 81 -26.89 15.07 -12.79
N THR A 82 -27.68 15.71 -13.65
CA THR A 82 -27.40 17.03 -14.19
C THR A 82 -28.62 17.94 -14.12
N CYS A 83 -28.37 19.25 -14.05
CA CYS A 83 -29.42 20.26 -14.24
C CYS A 83 -29.31 20.89 -15.62
N PRO A 84 -30.09 20.45 -16.63
CA PRO A 84 -29.87 20.85 -18.02
C PRO A 84 -30.34 22.27 -18.33
N THR A 85 -31.44 22.72 -17.71
CA THR A 85 -32.08 24.00 -18.04
C THR A 85 -32.61 24.70 -16.80
N GLN A 86 -32.73 26.02 -16.90
CA GLN A 86 -33.34 26.90 -15.91
C GLN A 86 -34.79 26.47 -15.60
N GLY A 87 -35.12 26.25 -14.32
CA GLY A 87 -36.45 25.77 -13.90
C GLY A 87 -36.80 24.35 -14.36
N GLY A 88 -35.82 23.61 -14.88
CA GLY A 88 -35.98 22.24 -15.33
C GLY A 88 -36.03 21.23 -14.17
N LYS A 89 -36.33 19.98 -14.53
CA LYS A 89 -36.14 18.84 -13.62
C LYS A 89 -34.71 18.34 -13.73
N VAL A 90 -34.17 17.88 -12.60
CA VAL A 90 -32.92 17.12 -12.58
C VAL A 90 -33.06 15.88 -13.48
N GLN A 91 -32.05 15.62 -14.30
CA GLN A 91 -31.97 14.43 -15.15
C GLN A 91 -30.85 13.54 -14.62
N CYS A 92 -31.16 12.28 -14.33
CA CYS A 92 -30.20 11.33 -13.76
C CYS A 92 -30.07 10.11 -14.66
N SER A 93 -28.87 9.54 -14.67
CA SER A 93 -28.55 8.29 -15.33
C SER A 93 -27.71 7.41 -14.41
N GLY A 94 -27.83 6.09 -14.57
CA GLY A 94 -26.96 5.14 -13.89
C GLY A 94 -25.50 5.38 -14.28
N ALA A 95 -24.63 5.45 -13.29
CA ALA A 95 -23.19 5.65 -13.47
C ALA A 95 -22.45 4.99 -12.30
N SER A 96 -21.13 4.87 -12.42
CA SER A 96 -20.26 4.40 -11.35
C SER A 96 -18.98 5.22 -11.37
N CYS A 97 -18.21 5.19 -10.28
CA CYS A 97 -16.89 5.78 -10.31
C CYS A 97 -15.99 5.09 -11.35
N PRO A 98 -15.08 5.85 -11.99
CA PRO A 98 -14.03 5.28 -12.83
C PRO A 98 -13.22 4.21 -12.09
N ALA A 99 -12.60 3.30 -12.85
CA ALA A 99 -11.68 2.32 -12.27
C ALA A 99 -10.55 3.03 -11.52
N GLY A 100 -10.23 2.58 -10.30
CA GLY A 100 -9.23 3.21 -9.43
C GLY A 100 -9.78 4.35 -8.56
N GLN A 101 -11.08 4.64 -8.63
CA GLN A 101 -11.75 5.61 -7.76
C GLN A 101 -12.86 4.94 -6.94
N PHE A 102 -13.08 5.44 -5.73
CA PHE A 102 -14.21 5.04 -4.88
C PHE A 102 -15.18 6.21 -4.68
N CYS A 103 -16.42 5.88 -4.33
CA CYS A 103 -17.40 6.88 -3.93
C CYS A 103 -17.11 7.34 -2.49
N GLY A 104 -16.64 8.57 -2.34
CA GLY A 104 -16.40 9.22 -1.06
C GLY A 104 -17.24 10.47 -0.90
N VAL A 105 -17.26 11.05 0.31
CA VAL A 105 -17.90 12.35 0.56
C VAL A 105 -16.79 13.38 0.84
N GLN A 106 -16.63 14.35 -0.06
CA GLN A 106 -15.70 15.47 0.11
C GLN A 106 -16.49 16.77 0.30
N ASN A 107 -16.22 17.52 1.37
CA ASN A 107 -16.93 18.77 1.70
C ASN A 107 -18.48 18.60 1.76
N GLY A 108 -18.94 17.45 2.25
CA GLY A 108 -20.36 17.14 2.37
C GLY A 108 -21.06 16.78 1.05
N LYS A 109 -20.30 16.60 -0.05
CA LYS A 109 -20.83 16.17 -1.35
C LYS A 109 -20.23 14.82 -1.75
N PRO A 110 -21.03 13.89 -2.28
CA PRO A 110 -20.52 12.67 -2.87
C PRO A 110 -19.67 12.98 -4.11
N GLU A 111 -18.47 12.42 -4.17
CA GLU A 111 -17.50 12.57 -5.26
C GLU A 111 -16.74 11.26 -5.48
N CYS A 112 -16.27 11.03 -6.70
CA CYS A 112 -15.36 9.92 -6.97
C CYS A 112 -13.94 10.37 -6.63
N LEU A 113 -13.35 9.75 -5.62
CA LEU A 113 -12.03 10.09 -5.12
C LEU A 113 -11.05 9.00 -5.56
N GLU A 114 -9.85 9.41 -5.94
CA GLU A 114 -8.75 8.47 -6.15
C GLU A 114 -8.52 7.66 -4.89
N HIS A 115 -8.32 6.36 -5.05
CA HIS A 115 -7.84 5.55 -3.93
C HIS A 115 -6.44 6.04 -3.54
N THR A 116 -6.40 6.80 -2.44
CA THR A 116 -5.17 7.08 -1.71
C THR A 116 -5.09 6.08 -0.57
N TYR A 117 -3.89 5.64 -0.22
CA TYR A 117 -3.68 4.54 0.71
C TYR A 117 -2.78 4.96 1.87
N GLY A 118 -3.13 4.51 3.06
CA GLY A 118 -2.17 4.33 4.15
C GLY A 118 -1.47 2.99 3.94
N ILE A 119 -0.15 2.96 4.09
CA ILE A 119 0.65 1.74 3.93
C ILE A 119 1.36 1.45 5.24
N CYS A 120 1.09 0.27 5.79
CA CYS A 120 1.84 -0.29 6.90
C CYS A 120 2.75 -1.40 6.38
N HIS A 121 4.01 -1.41 6.84
CA HIS A 121 4.98 -2.43 6.47
C HIS A 121 5.45 -3.21 7.68
N VAL A 122 5.57 -4.53 7.55
CA VAL A 122 6.26 -5.40 8.49
C VAL A 122 7.39 -6.10 7.73
N HIS A 123 8.63 -5.91 8.14
CA HIS A 123 9.80 -6.49 7.45
C HIS A 123 10.91 -6.85 8.44
N GLY A 124 11.87 -7.66 7.99
CA GLY A 124 13.00 -8.11 8.82
C GLY A 124 12.55 -8.95 10.01
N ASP A 125 13.24 -8.82 11.14
CA ASP A 125 12.80 -9.34 12.43
C ASP A 125 12.03 -8.32 13.28
N PRO A 126 10.75 -8.59 13.50
CA PRO A 126 9.71 -7.81 12.86
C PRO A 126 9.82 -6.32 13.22
N HIS A 127 10.12 -5.54 12.20
CA HIS A 127 10.08 -4.09 12.21
C HIS A 127 8.79 -3.61 11.58
N TYR A 128 8.04 -2.84 12.36
CA TYR A 128 6.75 -2.30 11.96
C TYR A 128 6.92 -0.84 11.59
N VAL A 129 6.41 -0.46 10.43
CA VAL A 129 6.23 0.93 10.01
C VAL A 129 4.74 1.16 9.89
N THR A 130 4.19 2.01 10.77
CA THR A 130 2.76 2.29 10.84
C THR A 130 2.26 3.08 9.64
N PHE A 131 0.93 3.22 9.52
CA PHE A 131 0.30 4.06 8.51
C PHE A 131 0.76 5.53 8.58
N ASP A 132 1.10 6.02 9.77
CA ASP A 132 1.57 7.39 10.01
C ASP A 132 3.11 7.47 10.08
N LYS A 133 3.79 6.43 9.58
CA LYS A 133 5.25 6.35 9.33
C LYS A 133 6.11 6.28 10.59
N VAL A 134 5.55 5.81 11.71
CA VAL A 134 6.28 5.53 12.93
C VAL A 134 6.91 4.15 12.83
N THR A 135 8.21 4.06 13.14
CA THR A 135 8.91 2.77 13.22
C THR A 135 8.91 2.27 14.66
N HIS A 136 8.58 0.99 14.87
CA HIS A 136 8.76 0.29 16.13
C HIS A 136 9.15 -1.17 15.93
N ASN A 137 9.85 -1.72 16.92
CA ASN A 137 10.44 -3.05 16.84
C ASN A 137 9.85 -3.92 17.94
N PHE A 138 9.40 -5.11 17.58
CA PHE A 138 8.78 -6.01 18.55
C PHE A 138 9.01 -7.47 18.18
N MET A 139 9.79 -8.17 19.02
CA MET A 139 10.32 -9.51 18.73
C MET A 139 9.44 -10.66 19.23
N GLY A 140 8.16 -10.40 19.52
CA GLY A 140 7.24 -11.45 19.95
C GLY A 140 7.07 -12.55 18.90
N ASN A 141 6.92 -13.81 19.35
CA ASN A 141 6.73 -14.98 18.49
C ASN A 141 5.29 -15.53 18.49
N CYS A 142 4.32 -14.75 18.98
CA CYS A 142 2.90 -15.10 18.97
C CYS A 142 2.20 -14.62 17.70
N THR A 143 0.87 -14.69 17.71
CA THR A 143 0.00 -14.03 16.74
C THR A 143 -0.39 -12.64 17.24
N TYR A 144 -0.23 -11.62 16.39
CA TYR A 144 -0.50 -10.22 16.73
C TYR A 144 -1.44 -9.58 15.70
N THR A 145 -2.30 -8.68 16.18
CA THR A 145 -3.15 -7.85 15.30
C THR A 145 -2.29 -6.77 14.64
N LEU A 146 -2.13 -6.84 13.31
CA LEU A 146 -1.47 -5.78 12.55
C LEU A 146 -2.40 -4.57 12.40
N ALA A 147 -3.57 -4.77 11.82
CA ALA A 147 -4.54 -3.71 11.60
C ALA A 147 -5.96 -4.29 11.56
N LYS A 148 -6.89 -3.65 12.24
CA LYS A 148 -8.33 -3.94 12.13
C LYS A 148 -9.16 -2.68 12.25
N VAL A 149 -10.42 -2.77 11.86
CA VAL A 149 -11.40 -1.68 12.09
C VAL A 149 -11.81 -1.68 13.57
N CYS A 150 -11.69 -0.52 14.23
CA CYS A 150 -11.94 -0.37 15.67
C CYS A 150 -12.99 0.68 16.03
N SER A 151 -13.39 1.49 15.05
CA SER A 151 -14.44 2.49 15.17
C SER A 151 -15.77 1.97 14.62
N ASN A 152 -16.89 2.48 15.15
CA ASN A 152 -18.21 2.17 14.59
C ASN A 152 -18.36 2.89 13.25
N THR A 153 -18.47 2.13 12.16
CA THR A 153 -18.52 2.65 10.78
C THR A 153 -19.42 1.78 9.91
N SER A 154 -19.92 2.35 8.82
CA SER A 154 -20.64 1.61 7.77
C SER A 154 -19.70 0.99 6.73
N LEU A 155 -18.39 1.26 6.80
CA LEU A 155 -17.40 0.67 5.92
C LEU A 155 -17.22 -0.84 6.21
N PRO A 156 -16.84 -1.65 5.21
CA PRO A 156 -16.55 -3.07 5.42
C PRO A 156 -15.51 -3.29 6.53
N TYR A 157 -15.82 -4.23 7.42
CA TYR A 157 -14.90 -4.66 8.47
C TYR A 157 -13.77 -5.52 7.90
N PHE A 158 -12.56 -5.36 8.44
CA PHE A 158 -11.45 -6.27 8.22
C PHE A 158 -10.61 -6.43 9.50
N ASN A 159 -9.88 -7.54 9.58
CA ASN A 159 -8.86 -7.82 10.57
C ASN A 159 -7.67 -8.50 9.90
N VAL A 160 -6.48 -7.96 10.09
CA VAL A 160 -5.22 -8.52 9.59
C VAL A 160 -4.36 -8.89 10.79
N GLU A 161 -4.00 -10.17 10.86
CA GLU A 161 -3.16 -10.75 11.89
C GLU A 161 -1.90 -11.34 11.25
N ALA A 162 -0.80 -11.33 11.98
CA ALA A 162 0.42 -12.02 11.60
C ALA A 162 0.93 -12.85 12.77
N LYS A 163 1.29 -14.10 12.48
CA LYS A 163 1.96 -14.98 13.42
C LYS A 163 3.44 -14.97 13.14
N ASN A 164 4.22 -14.76 14.19
CA ASN A 164 5.67 -14.76 14.12
C ASN A 164 6.25 -16.12 14.56
N GLU A 165 7.49 -16.40 14.17
CA GLU A 165 8.22 -17.60 14.59
C GLU A 165 9.72 -17.32 14.74
N HIS A 166 10.39 -18.14 15.55
CA HIS A 166 11.86 -18.17 15.58
C HIS A 166 12.40 -19.09 14.47
N ARG A 167 13.51 -18.69 13.85
CA ARG A 167 14.16 -19.44 12.75
C ARG A 167 15.56 -19.92 13.15
N GLY A 168 15.64 -20.69 14.23
CA GLY A 168 16.90 -21.21 14.78
C GLY A 168 17.60 -20.27 15.77
N ASN A 169 17.42 -18.95 15.63
CA ASN A 169 17.83 -17.97 16.64
C ASN A 169 16.58 -17.49 17.42
N PRO A 170 16.49 -17.73 18.74
CA PRO A 170 15.35 -17.30 19.55
C PRO A 170 15.38 -15.82 19.95
N ARG A 171 16.40 -15.05 19.55
CA ARG A 171 16.49 -13.60 19.82
C ARG A 171 15.67 -12.76 18.85
N VAL A 172 15.29 -13.32 17.71
CA VAL A 172 14.64 -12.63 16.60
C VAL A 172 13.46 -13.46 16.11
N SER A 173 12.39 -12.80 15.71
CA SER A 173 11.20 -13.46 15.18
C SER A 173 10.89 -12.96 13.77
N TYR A 174 10.28 -13.81 12.95
CA TYR A 174 9.91 -13.48 11.57
C TYR A 174 8.47 -13.87 11.34
N VAL A 175 7.78 -13.15 10.45
CA VAL A 175 6.43 -13.54 10.03
C VAL A 175 6.47 -14.96 9.44
N ARG A 176 5.58 -15.82 9.93
CA ARG A 176 5.36 -17.20 9.48
C ARG A 176 4.10 -17.29 8.63
N GLU A 177 3.07 -16.57 9.00
CA GLU A 177 1.79 -16.60 8.32
C GLU A 177 1.02 -15.31 8.56
N VAL A 178 0.23 -14.94 7.55
CA VAL A 178 -0.65 -13.77 7.57
C VAL A 178 -2.07 -14.24 7.41
N MET A 179 -2.96 -13.74 8.27
CA MET A 179 -4.38 -14.08 8.30
C MET A 179 -5.20 -12.82 8.06
N VAL A 180 -6.14 -12.90 7.12
CA VAL A 180 -7.03 -11.81 6.75
C VAL A 180 -8.46 -12.28 6.93
N ASP A 181 -9.16 -11.71 7.91
CA ASP A 181 -10.60 -11.91 8.10
C ASP A 181 -11.36 -10.76 7.43
N VAL A 182 -12.16 -11.09 6.42
CA VAL A 182 -12.95 -10.10 5.66
C VAL A 182 -14.15 -10.79 5.01
N TYR A 183 -15.32 -10.12 5.02
CA TYR A 183 -16.58 -10.66 4.47
C TYR A 183 -16.96 -12.08 4.98
N GLY A 184 -16.56 -12.44 6.19
CA GLY A 184 -16.81 -13.76 6.78
C GLY A 184 -15.88 -14.87 6.26
N GLU A 185 -14.92 -14.54 5.41
CA GLU A 185 -13.85 -15.42 4.95
C GLU A 185 -12.60 -15.21 5.81
N ARG A 186 -11.88 -16.30 6.13
CA ARG A 186 -10.53 -16.24 6.69
C ARG A 186 -9.53 -16.76 5.65
N ILE A 187 -8.71 -15.85 5.13
CA ILE A 187 -7.63 -16.15 4.19
C ILE A 187 -6.32 -16.26 4.97
N THR A 188 -5.63 -17.39 4.88
CA THR A 188 -4.30 -17.58 5.49
C THR A 188 -3.25 -17.82 4.41
N ILE A 189 -2.24 -16.95 4.38
CA ILE A 189 -1.04 -17.11 3.56
C ILE A 189 0.07 -17.67 4.45
N LEU A 190 0.58 -18.84 4.09
CA LEU A 190 1.61 -19.54 4.86
C LEU A 190 3.00 -19.27 4.27
N LYS A 191 4.02 -19.25 5.14
CA LYS A 191 5.43 -19.26 4.73
C LYS A 191 5.71 -20.39 3.74
N GLN A 192 6.55 -20.09 2.76
CA GLN A 192 6.95 -20.96 1.64
C GLN A 192 5.81 -21.36 0.68
N GLU A 193 4.57 -20.92 0.92
CA GLU A 193 3.42 -21.23 0.05
C GLU A 193 3.09 -20.05 -0.86
N ARG A 194 3.73 -20.02 -2.04
CA ARG A 194 3.55 -18.93 -3.03
C ARG A 194 2.48 -19.21 -4.09
N SER A 195 2.00 -20.45 -4.19
CA SER A 195 1.06 -20.89 -5.22
C SER A 195 -0.30 -21.33 -4.67
N ARG A 196 -0.46 -21.33 -3.34
CA ARG A 196 -1.71 -21.72 -2.67
C ARG A 196 -1.88 -20.98 -1.36
N VAL A 197 -3.13 -20.87 -0.92
CA VAL A 197 -3.54 -20.26 0.36
C VAL A 197 -4.57 -21.15 1.04
N LEU A 198 -4.81 -20.95 2.32
CA LEU A 198 -5.96 -21.53 3.00
C LEU A 198 -7.13 -20.55 2.95
N VAL A 199 -8.29 -21.00 2.50
CA VAL A 199 -9.56 -20.27 2.64
C VAL A 199 -10.43 -21.06 3.60
N ASN A 200 -10.72 -20.48 4.76
CA ASN A 200 -11.43 -21.14 5.86
C ASN A 200 -10.82 -22.51 6.24
N GLY A 201 -9.48 -22.57 6.27
CA GLY A 201 -8.74 -23.78 6.60
C GLY A 201 -8.61 -24.82 5.48
N VAL A 202 -9.09 -24.54 4.26
CA VAL A 202 -8.99 -25.43 3.10
C VAL A 202 -8.00 -24.88 2.09
N TYR A 203 -7.03 -25.70 1.66
CA TYR A 203 -6.06 -25.30 0.63
C TYR A 203 -6.72 -25.05 -0.72
N GLN A 204 -6.38 -23.92 -1.31
CA GLN A 204 -6.81 -23.49 -2.64
C GLN A 204 -5.61 -23.00 -3.45
N THR A 205 -5.50 -23.42 -4.69
CA THR A 205 -4.43 -22.97 -5.61
C THR A 205 -4.76 -21.60 -6.19
N LEU A 206 -3.78 -20.70 -6.24
CA LEU A 206 -3.94 -19.35 -6.78
C LEU A 206 -4.13 -19.38 -8.32
N PRO A 207 -4.90 -18.45 -8.90
CA PRO A 207 -5.68 -17.40 -8.22
C PRO A 207 -6.98 -17.93 -7.60
N VAL A 208 -7.41 -17.30 -6.51
CA VAL A 208 -8.64 -17.65 -5.77
C VAL A 208 -9.58 -16.46 -5.76
N SER A 209 -10.88 -16.73 -5.85
CA SER A 209 -11.94 -15.75 -5.61
C SER A 209 -12.88 -16.27 -4.53
N ALA A 210 -13.18 -15.44 -3.53
CA ALA A 210 -14.03 -15.76 -2.38
C ALA A 210 -15.10 -14.67 -2.19
N ALA A 211 -16.03 -14.87 -1.26
CA ALA A 211 -17.13 -13.93 -0.97
C ALA A 211 -17.87 -13.42 -2.22
N GLY A 212 -18.18 -14.33 -3.17
CA GLY A 212 -18.91 -13.98 -4.39
C GLY A 212 -18.16 -13.06 -5.36
N GLY A 213 -16.84 -12.98 -5.27
CA GLY A 213 -16.01 -12.11 -6.12
C GLY A 213 -15.46 -10.89 -5.40
N ALA A 214 -15.93 -10.60 -4.19
CA ALA A 214 -15.50 -9.44 -3.41
C ALA A 214 -14.08 -9.56 -2.84
N VAL A 215 -13.53 -10.78 -2.77
CA VAL A 215 -12.13 -11.03 -2.37
C VAL A 215 -11.43 -11.82 -3.48
N THR A 216 -10.27 -11.33 -3.89
CA THR A 216 -9.38 -12.01 -4.83
C THR A 216 -8.02 -12.26 -4.17
N VAL A 217 -7.44 -13.43 -4.44
CA VAL A 217 -6.10 -13.76 -3.98
C VAL A 217 -5.28 -14.19 -5.19
N SER A 218 -4.15 -13.54 -5.41
CA SER A 218 -3.30 -13.78 -6.59
C SER A 218 -1.82 -13.62 -6.26
N SER A 219 -0.96 -14.04 -7.19
CA SER A 219 0.49 -13.80 -7.10
C SER A 219 0.84 -12.53 -7.86
N SER A 220 1.60 -11.63 -7.22
CA SER A 220 2.17 -10.43 -7.83
C SER A 220 3.66 -10.35 -7.50
N GLY A 221 4.51 -10.58 -8.51
CA GLY A 221 5.95 -10.75 -8.28
C GLY A 221 6.23 -11.89 -7.29
N ARG A 222 6.89 -11.59 -6.18
CA ARG A 222 7.16 -12.56 -5.09
C ARG A 222 6.07 -12.65 -4.03
N TYR A 223 5.10 -11.75 -4.07
CA TYR A 223 4.05 -11.63 -3.07
C TYR A 223 2.81 -12.44 -3.46
N VAL A 224 2.18 -13.02 -2.45
CA VAL A 224 0.77 -13.40 -2.51
C VAL A 224 -0.03 -12.21 -2.00
N VAL A 225 -0.99 -11.76 -2.79
CA VAL A 225 -1.75 -10.54 -2.57
C VAL A 225 -3.22 -10.87 -2.42
N VAL A 226 -3.80 -10.49 -1.28
CA VAL A 226 -5.25 -10.45 -1.04
C VAL A 226 -5.74 -9.06 -1.39
N GLU A 227 -6.72 -8.96 -2.29
CA GLU A 227 -7.38 -7.73 -2.67
C GLU A 227 -8.88 -7.84 -2.42
N THR A 228 -9.49 -6.72 -2.08
CA THR A 228 -10.93 -6.62 -1.82
C THR A 228 -11.56 -5.57 -2.74
N ASP A 229 -12.86 -5.69 -2.98
CA ASP A 229 -13.65 -4.75 -3.78
C ASP A 229 -13.72 -3.33 -3.19
N PHE A 230 -13.49 -3.16 -1.89
CA PHE A 230 -13.40 -1.86 -1.22
C PHE A 230 -11.97 -1.30 -1.18
N GLY A 231 -10.97 -2.04 -1.69
CA GLY A 231 -9.61 -1.57 -1.88
C GLY A 231 -8.61 -1.92 -0.77
N LEU A 232 -8.97 -2.68 0.26
CA LEU A 232 -7.94 -3.29 1.13
C LEU A 232 -7.05 -4.21 0.30
N GLN A 233 -5.74 -4.06 0.44
CA GLN A 233 -4.73 -4.94 -0.15
C GLN A 233 -3.76 -5.42 0.94
N VAL A 234 -3.57 -6.73 1.06
CA VAL A 234 -2.60 -7.35 1.99
C VAL A 234 -1.65 -8.22 1.19
N SER A 235 -0.36 -7.91 1.24
CA SER A 235 0.68 -8.61 0.48
C SER A 235 1.64 -9.30 1.45
N TYR A 236 1.91 -10.59 1.25
CA TYR A 236 2.94 -11.35 1.97
C TYR A 236 3.85 -12.07 1.00
N ASP A 237 5.17 -11.95 1.15
CA ASP A 237 6.19 -12.60 0.31
C ASP A 237 6.37 -14.11 0.56
N ALA A 238 5.54 -14.66 1.45
CA ALA A 238 5.64 -16.01 2.01
C ALA A 238 7.00 -16.27 2.68
N ASP A 239 7.65 -15.22 3.18
CA ASP A 239 8.90 -15.30 3.93
C ASP A 239 8.92 -14.33 5.12
N HIS A 240 9.14 -13.03 4.96
CA HIS A 240 9.33 -12.12 6.09
C HIS A 240 8.73 -10.71 5.91
N SER A 241 8.15 -10.41 4.75
CA SER A 241 7.68 -9.06 4.40
C SER A 241 6.18 -9.03 4.18
N VAL A 242 5.50 -8.24 5.00
CA VAL A 242 4.05 -7.97 4.90
C VAL A 242 3.84 -6.50 4.58
N GLU A 243 2.89 -6.22 3.69
CA GLU A 243 2.39 -4.88 3.42
C GLU A 243 0.87 -4.88 3.59
N VAL A 244 0.35 -3.95 4.40
CA VAL A 244 -1.08 -3.71 4.57
C VAL A 244 -1.39 -2.34 3.99
N LYS A 245 -2.15 -2.32 2.89
CA LYS A 245 -2.62 -1.11 2.20
C LYS A 245 -4.10 -0.90 2.48
N VAL A 246 -4.42 0.21 3.14
CA VAL A 246 -5.78 0.55 3.53
C VAL A 246 -6.21 1.86 2.86
N PRO A 247 -7.38 1.93 2.21
CA PRO A 247 -7.88 3.17 1.62
C PRO A 247 -8.02 4.29 2.67
N THR A 248 -7.74 5.54 2.31
CA THR A 248 -7.84 6.73 3.18
C THR A 248 -9.25 6.97 3.74
N SER A 249 -10.29 6.36 3.16
CA SER A 249 -11.64 6.35 3.75
C SER A 249 -11.67 5.71 5.15
N TYR A 250 -10.67 4.88 5.49
CA TYR A 250 -10.49 4.27 6.81
C TYR A 250 -9.64 5.12 7.77
N SER A 251 -9.26 6.35 7.40
CA SER A 251 -8.48 7.22 8.27
C SER A 251 -9.18 7.42 9.62
N ASN A 252 -8.42 7.26 10.71
CA ASN A 252 -8.90 7.32 12.10
C ASN A 252 -9.96 6.25 12.46
N LEU A 253 -10.07 5.18 11.66
CA LEU A 253 -10.98 4.05 11.91
C LEU A 253 -10.26 2.74 12.23
N THR A 254 -8.94 2.68 12.03
CA THR A 254 -8.13 1.49 12.27
C THR A 254 -7.49 1.51 13.66
N CYS A 255 -7.07 0.34 14.14
CA CYS A 255 -6.14 0.20 15.25
C CYS A 255 -5.37 -1.13 15.13
N GLY A 256 -4.30 -1.29 15.91
CA GLY A 256 -3.39 -2.44 15.87
C GLY A 256 -1.93 -1.99 15.89
N MET A 257 -1.01 -2.92 15.63
CA MET A 257 0.42 -2.62 15.46
C MET A 257 0.70 -1.64 14.32
N CYS A 258 -0.21 -1.44 13.36
CA CYS A 258 -0.05 -0.48 12.28
C CYS A 258 -0.52 0.95 12.62
N GLY A 259 -0.95 1.21 13.87
CA GLY A 259 -1.41 2.52 14.30
C GLY A 259 -2.88 2.82 13.94
N ASN A 260 -3.30 4.07 14.15
CA ASN A 260 -4.70 4.48 14.01
C ASN A 260 -5.03 5.20 12.68
N PHE A 261 -4.01 5.44 11.86
CA PHE A 261 -4.11 6.04 10.53
C PHE A 261 -4.78 7.42 10.52
N ASN A 262 -4.34 8.33 11.38
CA ASN A 262 -4.89 9.68 11.49
C ASN A 262 -3.89 10.78 11.05
N ASN A 263 -2.74 10.37 10.49
CA ASN A 263 -1.61 11.21 10.11
C ASN A 263 -0.93 11.91 11.31
N ARG A 264 -0.89 11.26 12.48
CA ARG A 264 -0.21 11.72 13.70
C ARG A 264 0.59 10.57 14.32
N GLY A 265 1.89 10.56 14.06
CA GLY A 265 2.75 9.52 14.61
C GLY A 265 2.88 9.53 16.14
N GLU A 266 2.51 10.62 16.82
CA GLU A 266 2.67 10.73 18.27
C GLU A 266 1.70 9.85 19.08
N ASP A 267 0.63 9.35 18.45
CA ASP A 267 -0.39 8.53 19.10
C ASP A 267 -0.50 7.09 18.55
N ASP A 268 0.48 6.67 17.75
CA ASP A 268 0.51 5.35 17.11
C ASP A 268 0.84 4.20 18.09
N TYR A 269 1.30 4.50 19.31
CA TYR A 269 1.51 3.49 20.36
C TYR A 269 0.21 3.24 21.14
N MET A 270 -0.93 3.32 20.45
CA MET A 270 -2.24 3.09 21.04
C MET A 270 -2.47 1.61 21.31
N MET A 271 -2.76 1.27 22.56
CA MET A 271 -3.15 -0.08 22.98
C MET A 271 -4.67 -0.30 22.81
N PRO A 272 -5.19 -1.54 22.87
CA PRO A 272 -6.62 -1.81 22.73
C PRO A 272 -7.52 -1.12 23.76
N ASN A 273 -6.96 -0.75 24.92
CA ASN A 273 -7.67 -0.05 25.99
C ASN A 273 -7.77 1.48 25.76
N GLY A 274 -7.21 2.01 24.67
CA GLY A 274 -7.20 3.43 24.33
C GLY A 274 -6.11 4.26 25.05
N GLN A 275 -5.18 3.62 25.74
CA GLN A 275 -4.02 4.28 26.35
C GLN A 275 -2.78 4.13 25.47
N GLN A 276 -1.84 5.08 25.59
CA GLN A 276 -0.54 4.99 24.94
C GLN A 276 0.39 4.07 25.73
N ALA A 277 1.05 3.14 25.03
CA ALA A 277 2.10 2.32 25.60
C ALA A 277 3.34 3.16 25.91
N ALA A 278 4.09 2.78 26.94
CA ALA A 278 5.36 3.40 27.32
C ALA A 278 6.50 3.05 26.35
N GLY A 279 6.33 2.02 25.51
CA GLY A 279 7.32 1.59 24.54
C GLY A 279 6.82 0.47 23.62
N THR A 280 7.69 0.03 22.72
CA THR A 280 7.36 -0.91 21.64
C THR A 280 6.96 -2.30 22.14
N ASN A 281 7.58 -2.77 23.22
CA ASN A 281 7.25 -4.08 23.81
C ASN A 281 5.87 -4.10 24.44
N GLU A 282 5.53 -3.08 25.24
CA GLU A 282 4.19 -2.97 25.84
C GLU A 282 3.11 -2.83 24.76
N LEU A 283 3.40 -2.08 23.68
CA LEU A 283 2.53 -2.00 22.51
C LEU A 283 2.30 -3.40 21.90
N GLY A 284 3.37 -4.13 21.59
CA GLY A 284 3.32 -5.45 20.99
C GLY A 284 2.57 -6.49 21.84
N GLU A 285 2.89 -6.55 23.13
CA GLU A 285 2.21 -7.42 24.09
C GLU A 285 0.71 -7.10 24.19
N SER A 286 0.34 -5.83 24.12
CA SER A 286 -1.07 -5.43 24.18
C SER A 286 -1.90 -5.87 22.97
N TRP A 287 -1.26 -6.11 21.82
CA TRP A 287 -1.90 -6.51 20.56
C TRP A 287 -1.82 -8.01 20.25
N GLU A 288 -1.37 -8.82 21.21
CA GLU A 288 -1.44 -10.28 21.13
C GLU A 288 -2.89 -10.75 20.97
N VAL A 289 -3.12 -11.68 20.03
CA VAL A 289 -4.45 -12.21 19.76
C VAL A 289 -4.82 -13.25 20.84
N PRO A 290 -5.86 -13.02 21.65
CA PRO A 290 -6.19 -13.95 22.73
C PRO A 290 -6.60 -15.33 22.21
N GLY A 291 -5.98 -16.38 22.74
CA GLY A 291 -6.34 -17.76 22.42
C GLY A 291 -6.00 -18.18 20.98
N SER A 292 -5.18 -17.40 20.26
CA SER A 292 -4.71 -17.78 18.93
C SER A 292 -3.80 -19.00 18.95
N ASP A 293 -3.20 -19.33 20.10
CA ASP A 293 -2.20 -20.38 20.19
C ASP A 293 -2.23 -21.10 21.54
N ASP A 294 -2.49 -22.42 21.49
CA ASP A 294 -2.21 -23.38 22.58
C ASP A 294 -0.68 -23.61 22.77
N ASP A 295 0.17 -22.74 22.22
CA ASP A 295 1.62 -22.88 22.24
C ASP A 295 2.21 -22.22 23.49
N PRO A 296 2.63 -22.99 24.51
CA PRO A 296 3.21 -22.45 25.74
C PRO A 296 4.59 -21.81 25.53
N THR A 297 5.13 -21.84 24.30
CA THR A 297 6.41 -21.20 23.93
C THR A 297 6.23 -19.79 23.35
N CYS A 298 4.99 -19.31 23.28
CA CYS A 298 4.66 -17.93 22.98
C CYS A 298 5.19 -16.97 24.05
N GLY A 299 5.84 -15.90 23.62
CA GLY A 299 6.34 -14.84 24.48
C GLY A 299 7.26 -13.84 23.78
N VAL A 300 7.70 -12.86 24.54
CA VAL A 300 8.68 -11.87 24.08
C VAL A 300 10.08 -12.35 24.48
N PRO A 301 11.02 -12.51 23.53
CA PRO A 301 12.38 -12.86 23.88
C PRO A 301 13.04 -11.72 24.67
N PRO A 302 14.03 -12.04 25.53
CA PRO A 302 14.79 -10.99 26.19
C PRO A 302 15.45 -10.07 25.15
N PRO A 303 15.62 -8.77 25.45
CA PRO A 303 16.25 -7.84 24.53
C PRO A 303 17.61 -8.39 24.05
N PRO A 304 17.93 -8.28 22.75
CA PRO A 304 19.22 -8.75 22.27
C PRO A 304 20.35 -7.97 22.93
N GLU A 305 21.50 -8.64 23.08
CA GLU A 305 22.70 -7.98 23.59
C GLU A 305 23.13 -6.83 22.65
N PRO A 306 23.62 -5.71 23.19
CA PRO A 306 24.07 -4.60 22.38
C PRO A 306 25.13 -5.02 21.37
N CYS A 307 24.98 -4.55 20.14
CA CYS A 307 25.95 -4.80 19.08
C CYS A 307 27.32 -4.23 19.47
N PRO A 308 28.42 -4.98 19.29
CA PRO A 308 29.75 -4.43 19.46
C PRO A 308 29.93 -3.22 18.53
N ALA A 309 30.41 -2.09 19.06
CA ALA A 309 30.54 -0.84 18.30
C ALA A 309 31.39 -0.95 17.02
N LYS A 310 32.25 -1.97 16.94
CA LYS A 310 33.01 -2.27 15.72
C LYS A 310 32.13 -2.92 14.64
N ASP A 311 31.26 -3.84 15.04
CA ASP A 311 30.38 -4.58 14.14
C ASP A 311 29.23 -3.70 13.68
N GLU A 312 28.68 -2.88 14.58
CA GLU A 312 27.71 -1.83 14.25
C GLU A 312 28.24 -0.92 13.12
N LYS A 313 29.43 -0.33 13.30
CA LYS A 313 30.07 0.50 12.25
C LYS A 313 30.34 -0.25 10.94
N LEU A 314 30.62 -1.55 11.02
CA LEU A 314 30.82 -2.39 9.84
C LEU A 314 29.50 -2.56 9.08
N TYR A 315 28.42 -2.89 9.78
CA TYR A 315 27.10 -3.13 9.19
C TYR A 315 26.44 -1.84 8.69
N GLU A 316 26.73 -0.68 9.30
CA GLU A 316 26.33 0.64 8.80
C GLU A 316 27.10 1.08 7.54
N SER A 317 28.20 0.41 7.19
CA SER A 317 29.01 0.78 6.03
C SER A 317 28.30 0.50 4.69
N VAL A 318 28.77 1.14 3.62
CA VAL A 318 28.24 0.95 2.26
C VAL A 318 28.40 -0.49 1.73
N GLN A 319 29.27 -1.29 2.34
CA GLN A 319 29.43 -2.71 2.00
C GLN A 319 28.26 -3.58 2.50
N PHE A 320 27.50 -3.06 3.47
CA PHE A 320 26.34 -3.72 4.10
C PHE A 320 25.11 -2.80 3.98
N CYS A 321 24.50 -2.40 5.09
CA CYS A 321 23.24 -1.67 5.12
C CYS A 321 23.37 -0.25 4.58
N GLY A 322 24.56 0.37 4.67
CA GLY A 322 24.81 1.71 4.13
C GLY A 322 24.56 1.84 2.63
N MET A 323 24.52 0.72 1.89
CA MET A 323 24.14 0.70 0.48
C MET A 323 22.73 1.25 0.23
N LEU A 324 21.80 1.06 1.18
CA LEU A 324 20.42 1.57 1.13
C LEU A 324 20.35 3.10 1.08
N LYS A 325 21.37 3.80 1.60
CA LYS A 325 21.43 5.27 1.66
C LYS A 325 22.44 5.88 0.71
N ALA A 326 23.23 5.05 0.01
CA ALA A 326 24.37 5.49 -0.76
C ALA A 326 23.99 6.43 -1.91
N ARG A 327 24.77 7.49 -2.08
CA ARG A 327 24.67 8.44 -3.22
C ARG A 327 26.08 8.74 -3.75
N PRO A 328 26.41 8.38 -5.00
CA PRO A 328 25.59 7.61 -5.93
C PRO A 328 25.41 6.15 -5.47
N GLY A 329 24.31 5.50 -5.85
CA GLY A 329 24.01 4.13 -5.44
C GLY A 329 22.83 3.51 -6.19
N PHE A 330 22.65 2.18 -6.07
CA PHE A 330 21.62 1.44 -6.82
C PHE A 330 20.17 1.87 -6.50
N PHE A 331 19.95 2.34 -5.27
CA PHE A 331 18.64 2.74 -4.77
C PHE A 331 18.40 4.26 -4.82
N GLU A 332 19.33 5.04 -5.37
CA GLU A 332 19.29 6.50 -5.27
C GLU A 332 18.01 7.13 -5.84
N ASN A 333 17.46 6.53 -6.90
CA ASN A 333 16.22 6.96 -7.55
C ASN A 333 14.99 6.78 -6.66
N CYS A 334 15.04 5.85 -5.70
CA CYS A 334 13.93 5.59 -4.80
C CYS A 334 13.91 6.52 -3.59
N HIS A 335 15.05 7.11 -3.21
CA HIS A 335 15.13 7.96 -2.01
C HIS A 335 14.17 9.16 -2.02
N ALA A 336 13.74 9.61 -3.20
CA ALA A 336 12.76 10.70 -3.35
C ALA A 336 11.31 10.24 -3.12
N VAL A 337 11.04 8.94 -3.21
CA VAL A 337 9.72 8.32 -3.09
C VAL A 337 9.56 7.64 -1.73
N ILE A 338 10.57 6.86 -1.32
CA ILE A 338 10.61 6.16 -0.04
C ILE A 338 11.91 6.52 0.68
N ASN A 339 11.80 7.04 1.90
CA ASN A 339 12.97 7.33 2.73
C ASN A 339 13.66 6.03 3.17
N PRO A 340 14.94 5.79 2.84
CA PRO A 340 15.64 4.55 3.18
C PRO A 340 16.00 4.42 4.66
N GLN A 341 15.79 5.45 5.48
CA GLN A 341 16.35 5.50 6.83
C GLN A 341 15.84 4.34 7.72
N SER A 342 14.54 4.02 7.70
CA SER A 342 14.01 2.90 8.48
C SER A 342 14.59 1.57 7.99
N TYR A 343 14.63 1.32 6.68
CA TYR A 343 15.24 0.12 6.09
C TYR A 343 16.74 -0.01 6.44
N PHE A 344 17.46 1.10 6.53
CA PHE A 344 18.86 1.12 6.94
C PHE A 344 19.03 0.75 8.42
N GLU A 345 18.25 1.37 9.31
CA GLU A 345 18.32 1.15 10.75
C GLU A 345 17.99 -0.30 11.09
N THR A 346 16.89 -0.81 10.53
CA THR A 346 16.43 -2.20 10.67
C THR A 346 17.45 -3.20 10.12
N CYS A 347 17.96 -2.98 8.90
CA CYS A 347 19.04 -3.81 8.35
C CYS A 347 20.25 -3.90 9.30
N SER A 348 20.69 -2.76 9.86
CA SER A 348 21.87 -2.75 10.74
C SER A 348 21.60 -3.51 12.04
N TYR A 349 20.37 -3.40 12.55
CA TYR A 349 19.89 -4.10 13.73
C TYR A 349 19.86 -5.61 13.50
N ASP A 350 19.26 -6.08 12.40
CA ASP A 350 19.14 -7.50 12.06
C ASP A 350 20.53 -8.13 11.86
N LEU A 351 21.45 -7.40 11.20
CA LEU A 351 22.83 -7.88 11.04
C LEU A 351 23.57 -7.97 12.36
N CYS A 352 23.33 -7.07 13.31
CA CYS A 352 23.86 -7.19 14.67
C CYS A 352 23.32 -8.43 15.39
N ALA A 353 22.01 -8.69 15.29
CA ALA A 353 21.39 -9.86 15.90
C ALA A 353 21.84 -11.20 15.27
N MET A 354 22.20 -11.15 13.99
CA MET A 354 22.54 -12.33 13.16
C MET A 354 24.01 -12.38 12.72
N SER A 355 24.90 -11.66 13.41
CA SER A 355 26.36 -11.68 13.19
C SER A 355 26.77 -11.45 11.73
N GLY A 356 26.12 -10.51 11.04
CA GLY A 356 26.46 -10.10 9.67
C GLY A 356 26.00 -11.09 8.60
N SER A 357 24.95 -11.88 8.87
CA SER A 357 24.40 -12.85 7.93
C SER A 357 24.09 -12.22 6.56
N GLN A 358 24.68 -12.79 5.50
CA GLN A 358 24.45 -12.35 4.12
C GLN A 358 22.99 -12.56 3.68
N GLU A 359 22.31 -13.59 4.18
CA GLU A 359 20.90 -13.85 3.88
C GLU A 359 20.02 -12.73 4.42
N VAL A 360 20.28 -12.28 5.65
CA VAL A 360 19.57 -11.18 6.30
C VAL A 360 19.81 -9.86 5.58
N LEU A 361 21.08 -9.56 5.22
CA LEU A 361 21.39 -8.38 4.40
C LEU A 361 20.58 -8.39 3.10
N CYS A 362 20.57 -9.52 2.39
CA CYS A 362 19.86 -9.62 1.12
C CYS A 362 18.34 -9.49 1.27
N GLY A 363 17.76 -10.02 2.35
CA GLY A 363 16.34 -9.85 2.66
C GLY A 363 15.98 -8.38 2.94
N ALA A 364 16.81 -7.65 3.68
CA ALA A 364 16.60 -6.23 3.95
C ALA A 364 16.72 -5.37 2.67
N LEU A 365 17.74 -5.63 1.84
CA LEU A 365 17.90 -4.96 0.53
C LEU A 365 16.71 -5.26 -0.40
N GLU A 366 16.21 -6.49 -0.39
CA GLU A 366 15.08 -6.91 -1.19
C GLU A 366 13.78 -6.24 -0.75
N ALA A 367 13.53 -6.13 0.55
CA ALA A 367 12.35 -5.44 1.06
C ALA A 367 12.30 -3.98 0.60
N TYR A 368 13.43 -3.27 0.62
CA TYR A 368 13.48 -1.91 0.09
C TYR A 368 13.30 -1.87 -1.43
N ALA A 369 13.94 -2.80 -2.15
CA ALA A 369 13.81 -2.91 -3.59
C ALA A 369 12.35 -3.10 -4.03
N ASP A 370 11.64 -4.03 -3.38
CA ASP A 370 10.25 -4.36 -3.65
C ASP A 370 9.34 -3.17 -3.37
N ALA A 371 9.53 -2.49 -2.23
CA ALA A 371 8.76 -1.30 -1.88
C ALA A 371 8.94 -0.19 -2.93
N CYS A 372 10.17 0.04 -3.40
CA CYS A 372 10.48 1.00 -4.45
C CYS A 372 9.80 0.66 -5.78
N GLN A 373 9.86 -0.60 -6.20
CA GLN A 373 9.24 -1.07 -7.44
C GLN A 373 7.71 -1.01 -7.36
N ALA A 374 7.13 -1.34 -6.21
CA ALA A 374 5.70 -1.20 -5.95
C ALA A 374 5.25 0.27 -6.00
N ALA A 375 6.11 1.21 -5.63
CA ALA A 375 5.90 2.64 -5.80
C ALA A 375 6.17 3.16 -7.23
N GLY A 376 6.41 2.27 -8.20
CA GLY A 376 6.63 2.60 -9.61
C GLY A 376 8.05 3.08 -9.95
N VAL A 377 9.00 2.96 -9.02
CA VAL A 377 10.39 3.37 -9.25
C VAL A 377 11.14 2.28 -10.00
N THR A 378 11.79 2.64 -11.10
CA THR A 378 12.73 1.75 -11.78
C THR A 378 14.11 1.83 -11.11
N LEU A 379 14.55 0.70 -10.54
CA LEU A 379 15.84 0.59 -9.85
C LEU A 379 16.97 0.19 -10.80
N LEU A 380 18.20 0.57 -10.44
CA LEU A 380 19.39 0.02 -11.07
C LEU A 380 19.61 -1.44 -10.60
N PRO A 381 20.25 -2.31 -11.40
CA PRO A 381 20.54 -3.68 -10.99
C PRO A 381 21.44 -3.70 -9.74
N TRP A 382 20.90 -4.13 -8.60
CA TRP A 382 21.61 -4.20 -7.32
C TRP A 382 22.07 -5.62 -6.96
N ARG A 383 21.52 -6.65 -7.62
CA ARG A 383 21.91 -8.06 -7.50
C ARG A 383 22.94 -8.43 -8.55
N ASN A 384 23.80 -9.40 -8.27
CA ASN A 384 24.69 -10.00 -9.25
C ASN A 384 24.94 -11.49 -9.01
N ALA A 385 25.71 -12.13 -9.90
CA ALA A 385 26.01 -13.58 -9.84
C ALA A 385 26.78 -14.02 -8.57
N THR A 386 27.19 -13.12 -7.70
CA THR A 386 27.91 -13.42 -6.44
C THR A 386 27.30 -12.74 -5.22
N PHE A 387 26.44 -11.74 -5.40
CA PHE A 387 25.85 -10.92 -4.35
C PHE A 387 24.33 -10.92 -4.48
N CYS A 388 23.65 -11.38 -3.42
CA CYS A 388 22.20 -11.49 -3.35
C CYS A 388 21.59 -12.10 -4.61
N ARG A 389 22.04 -13.31 -4.97
CA ARG A 389 21.60 -14.01 -6.20
C ARG A 389 20.08 -14.15 -6.23
N GLU A 390 19.48 -13.86 -7.38
CA GLU A 390 18.11 -14.31 -7.65
C GLU A 390 18.12 -15.83 -7.71
N CYS A 391 17.40 -16.49 -6.81
CA CYS A 391 17.14 -17.92 -6.95
C CYS A 391 15.99 -18.08 -7.95
N PRO A 392 16.20 -18.73 -9.11
CA PRO A 392 15.10 -19.17 -9.92
C PRO A 392 14.25 -20.14 -9.09
N THR A 393 12.94 -19.97 -9.13
CA THR A 393 11.92 -20.65 -8.32
C THR A 393 12.15 -22.16 -8.11
N LEU A 394 11.81 -22.61 -6.89
CA LEU A 394 11.51 -23.99 -6.44
C LEU A 394 12.61 -25.07 -6.39
N ASP A 395 13.78 -24.93 -7.04
CA ASP A 395 14.77 -26.03 -7.07
C ASP A 395 15.99 -25.86 -6.12
N CYS A 396 16.28 -24.65 -5.63
CA CYS A 396 17.49 -24.41 -4.82
C CYS A 396 17.41 -24.89 -3.35
N ARG A 397 16.22 -25.15 -2.77
CA ARG A 397 16.12 -25.52 -1.34
C ARG A 397 16.32 -27.02 -1.07
N ARG A 398 16.38 -27.88 -2.09
CA ARG A 398 16.68 -29.32 -1.89
C ARG A 398 18.17 -29.65 -1.79
N GLU A 399 19.06 -28.75 -2.19
CA GLU A 399 20.51 -29.01 -2.22
C GLU A 399 21.36 -28.06 -1.36
N MET A 400 20.84 -27.56 -0.22
CA MET A 400 21.71 -26.95 0.81
C MET A 400 22.45 -28.02 1.66
N GLY A 401 22.74 -29.17 1.05
CA GLY A 401 23.60 -30.22 1.58
C GLY A 401 24.62 -30.63 0.52
N LEU A 402 25.70 -29.85 0.42
CA LEU A 402 26.94 -30.12 -0.34
C LEU A 402 26.87 -29.89 -1.86
N PHE A 403 27.73 -28.97 -2.32
CA PHE A 403 28.18 -28.61 -3.69
C PHE A 403 27.56 -27.39 -4.38
N PRO A 404 28.38 -26.51 -5.00
CA PRO A 404 27.89 -25.36 -5.77
C PRO A 404 27.37 -25.79 -7.15
N CYS A 405 26.29 -25.17 -7.60
CA CYS A 405 25.75 -25.34 -8.96
C CYS A 405 26.83 -25.06 -10.04
N PRO A 406 26.85 -25.83 -11.14
CA PRO A 406 27.80 -25.60 -12.22
C PRO A 406 27.45 -24.31 -12.99
N VAL A 407 28.47 -23.48 -13.21
CA VAL A 407 28.41 -22.32 -14.10
C VAL A 407 28.17 -22.81 -15.54
N PRO A 408 27.29 -22.19 -16.35
CA PRO A 408 27.22 -22.55 -17.76
C PRO A 408 28.50 -22.08 -18.47
N LEU A 409 29.26 -23.04 -19.00
CA LEU A 409 30.34 -22.78 -19.93
C LEU A 409 29.78 -22.04 -21.15
N ALA A 410 30.42 -20.93 -21.49
CA ALA A 410 30.14 -20.10 -22.65
C ALA A 410 29.98 -20.95 -23.92
N ALA A 411 28.87 -20.77 -24.62
CA ALA A 411 28.69 -21.30 -25.97
C ALA A 411 29.74 -20.66 -26.89
N SER A 412 30.75 -21.45 -27.28
CA SER A 412 31.66 -21.08 -28.36
C SER A 412 30.88 -21.00 -29.68
N MET A 413 31.00 -19.85 -30.35
CA MET A 413 30.59 -19.66 -31.73
C MET A 413 31.30 -20.69 -32.62
N VAL A 414 30.52 -21.53 -33.31
CA VAL A 414 31.01 -22.36 -34.41
C VAL A 414 30.45 -21.79 -35.71
N PHE A 415 31.33 -21.26 -36.55
CA PHE A 415 31.06 -20.91 -37.94
C PHE A 415 30.81 -22.19 -38.77
N PRO A 416 29.96 -22.17 -39.81
CA PRO A 416 29.69 -23.34 -40.62
C PRO A 416 30.81 -23.54 -41.65
N PHE A 417 31.36 -24.76 -41.74
CA PHE A 417 32.25 -25.18 -42.82
C PHE A 417 31.46 -25.92 -43.91
N ALA A 418 31.82 -25.61 -45.15
CA ALA A 418 31.26 -26.11 -46.40
C ALA A 418 31.57 -27.59 -46.68
N GLU A 419 30.65 -28.23 -47.42
CA GLU A 419 30.78 -29.57 -48.02
C GLU A 419 31.81 -29.60 -49.16
N ILE A 420 32.73 -30.58 -49.17
CA ILE A 420 33.33 -31.11 -50.41
C ILE A 420 33.54 -32.65 -50.30
N VAL A 421 33.02 -33.30 -51.35
CA VAL A 421 32.98 -34.69 -51.86
C VAL A 421 34.25 -35.57 -51.70
N PRO A 422 34.13 -36.92 -51.58
CA PRO A 422 35.28 -37.84 -51.54
C PRO A 422 35.60 -38.49 -52.91
N PHE A 423 36.88 -38.80 -53.15
CA PHE A 423 37.34 -39.81 -54.14
C PHE A 423 38.50 -40.66 -53.55
N PRO A 424 38.70 -41.91 -54.01
CA PRO A 424 39.33 -42.97 -53.23
C PRO A 424 40.79 -43.32 -53.60
N VAL A 425 41.45 -43.89 -52.60
CA VAL A 425 42.60 -44.82 -52.51
C VAL A 425 43.31 -45.28 -53.79
N SER A 426 44.64 -45.15 -53.85
CA SER A 426 45.55 -46.26 -54.23
C SER A 426 47.05 -46.03 -53.90
N PHE A 427 47.61 -47.03 -53.20
CA PHE A 427 48.97 -47.61 -53.18
C PHE A 427 50.21 -46.79 -53.65
N ALA A 428 51.27 -46.75 -52.82
CA ALA A 428 52.41 -47.69 -52.88
C ALA A 428 53.68 -47.20 -52.12
N HIS A 429 54.20 -48.10 -51.27
CA HIS A 429 55.62 -48.48 -51.05
C HIS A 429 56.74 -47.47 -50.72
N ALA A 430 57.44 -47.85 -49.64
CA ALA A 430 58.90 -47.98 -49.49
C ALA A 430 59.71 -46.88 -48.74
N SER A 431 60.07 -47.25 -47.50
CA SER A 431 61.45 -47.39 -47.00
C SER A 431 62.27 -46.17 -46.55
N PHE A 432 62.42 -46.05 -45.21
CA PHE A 432 63.63 -45.82 -44.37
C PHE A 432 64.62 -44.65 -44.67
N PRO A 433 65.52 -44.25 -43.75
CA PRO A 433 65.53 -44.27 -42.27
C PRO A 433 65.93 -42.89 -41.63
N PHE A 434 65.83 -42.85 -40.29
CA PHE A 434 66.58 -42.02 -39.31
C PHE A 434 68.07 -41.78 -39.66
N PRO A 435 68.81 -40.78 -39.11
CA PRO A 435 68.93 -40.47 -37.66
C PRO A 435 69.02 -38.93 -37.36
N LEU A 436 69.13 -38.39 -36.15
CA LEU A 436 69.69 -38.79 -34.85
C LEU A 436 69.04 -37.92 -33.76
#